data_AF-A0A929EHD9-F1
#
_entry.id   AF-A0A929EHD9-F1
#
_cell.length_a   1.000
_cell.length_b   1.000
_cell.length_c   1.000
_cell.angle_alpha   90.00
_cell.angle_beta   90.00
_cell.angle_gamma   90.00
#
_symmetry.space_group_name_H-M   'P 1'
#
loop_
_entity.id
_entity.type
_entity.pdbx_description
1 polymer ?
#
loop_
_entity_poly.entity_id
_entity_poly.type
_entity_poly.pdbx_seq_one_letter_code
_entity_poly.pdbx_strand_id
1 'polypeptide(L)'
;MAAEIILWLMAVLLIVAGVAGLVLPALPGAPILFGGLFCAAWAEGFAYVSTGTLVALGVIAVLTYLVDFAAGAFGAKKFGASRRSVIGAVIGSIVGIFFGIPGLIVGPFVGAVAGELTVRADMRAAGRAGIGATIGLA
;
A
#
# COMPACT_ATOMS: atom_id res chain seq x y z
N MET A 1 5.20 17.63 27.56
CA MET A 1 6.55 17.02 27.65
C MET A 1 6.59 15.54 27.27
N ALA A 2 6.22 14.56 28.13
CA ALA A 2 6.38 13.13 27.77
C ALA A 2 5.51 12.69 26.58
N ALA A 3 4.25 13.14 26.52
CA ALA A 3 3.33 12.83 25.43
C ALA A 3 3.77 13.44 24.07
N GLU A 4 4.30 14.65 24.09
CA GLU A 4 4.82 15.33 22.89
C GLU A 4 6.03 14.58 22.31
N ILE A 5 6.93 14.08 23.16
CA ILE A 5 8.10 13.30 22.73
C ILE A 5 7.66 12.00 22.04
N ILE A 6 6.65 11.32 22.58
CA ILE A 6 6.10 10.09 21.97
C ILE A 6 5.48 10.39 20.59
N LEU A 7 4.71 11.48 20.48
CA LEU A 7 4.10 11.90 19.22
C LEU A 7 5.14 12.27 18.17
N TRP A 8 6.22 12.95 18.57
CA TRP A 8 7.34 13.27 17.68
C TRP A 8 8.10 12.03 17.20
N LEU A 9 8.39 11.09 18.11
CA LEU A 9 9.02 9.82 17.73
C LEU A 9 8.14 9.04 16.74
N MET A 10 6.84 8.99 17.00
CA MET A 10 5.88 8.32 16.12
C MET A 10 5.74 9.06 14.78
N ALA A 11 5.73 10.38 14.78
CA ALA A 11 5.70 11.21 13.57
C ALA A 11 6.92 10.95 12.69
N VAL A 12 8.13 10.99 13.26
CA VAL A 12 9.37 10.70 12.53
C VAL A 12 9.36 9.29 11.96
N LEU A 13 8.97 8.29 12.77
CA LEU A 13 8.90 6.90 12.33
C LEU A 13 7.91 6.73 11.15
N LEU A 14 6.71 7.31 11.27
CA LEU A 14 5.67 7.24 10.24
C LEU A 14 6.07 8.02 8.99
N ILE A 15 6.72 9.18 9.10
CA ILE A 15 7.21 9.93 7.94
C ILE A 15 8.29 9.12 7.21
N VAL A 16 9.27 8.56 7.93
CA VAL A 16 10.32 7.72 7.32
C VAL A 16 9.72 6.49 6.66
N ALA A 17 8.80 5.79 7.34
CA ALA A 17 8.10 4.64 6.78
C ALA A 17 7.21 5.01 5.59
N GLY A 18 6.56 6.17 5.63
CA GLY A 18 5.72 6.68 4.55
C GLY A 18 6.53 7.04 3.30
N VAL A 19 7.66 7.74 3.48
CA VAL A 19 8.61 8.02 2.39
C VAL A 19 9.18 6.73 1.82
N ALA A 20 9.57 5.78 2.69
CA ALA A 20 10.02 4.47 2.25
C ALA A 20 8.92 3.73 1.48
N GLY A 21 7.66 3.83 1.91
CA GLY A 21 6.50 3.25 1.22
C GLY A 21 6.09 3.94 -0.08
N LEU A 22 6.58 5.15 -0.37
CA LEU A 22 6.46 5.73 -1.71
C LEU A 22 7.42 5.07 -2.72
N VAL A 23 8.51 4.48 -2.23
CA VAL A 23 9.52 3.78 -3.05
C VAL A 23 9.29 2.27 -3.04
N LEU A 24 8.92 1.72 -1.88
CA LEU A 24 8.59 0.32 -1.65
C LEU A 24 7.10 0.13 -1.92
N PRO A 25 6.72 -0.46 -3.06
CA PRO A 25 5.33 -0.36 -3.50
C PRO A 25 4.37 -1.30 -2.73
N ALA A 26 4.91 -2.11 -1.82
CA ALA A 26 4.13 -2.92 -0.87
C ALA A 26 3.48 -2.11 0.28
N LEU A 27 3.85 -0.84 0.50
CA LEU A 27 3.31 -0.03 1.59
C LEU A 27 2.50 1.15 1.02
N PRO A 28 1.31 1.46 1.59
CA PRO A 28 0.55 2.65 1.21
C PRO A 28 1.27 3.91 1.74
N GLY A 29 2.25 4.41 0.99
CA GLY A 29 3.13 5.50 1.40
C GLY A 29 2.37 6.78 1.76
N ALA A 30 1.40 7.19 0.93
CA ALA A 30 0.62 8.42 1.16
C ALA A 30 -0.20 8.39 2.47
N PRO A 31 -0.99 7.33 2.78
CA PRO A 31 -1.66 7.19 4.08
C PRO A 31 -0.72 7.18 5.29
N ILE A 32 0.41 6.47 5.20
CA ILE A 32 1.38 6.36 6.30
C ILE A 32 2.04 7.73 6.56
N LEU A 33 2.43 8.42 5.49
CA LEU A 33 3.02 9.76 5.57
C LEU A 33 2.05 10.78 6.17
N PHE A 34 0.78 10.72 5.78
CA PHE A 34 -0.28 11.56 6.37
C PHE A 34 -0.46 11.28 7.86
N GLY A 35 -0.42 10.01 8.30
CA GLY A 35 -0.47 9.64 9.71
C GLY A 35 0.68 10.25 10.52
N GLY A 36 1.89 10.30 9.94
CA GLY A 36 3.04 10.96 10.56
C GLY A 36 2.86 12.47 10.69
N LEU A 37 2.34 13.12 9.65
CA LEU A 37 2.01 14.55 9.68
C LEU A 37 0.92 14.87 10.71
N PHE A 38 -0.10 14.02 10.82
CA PHE A 38 -1.15 14.15 11.82
C PHE A 38 -0.58 14.09 13.24
N CYS A 39 0.34 13.16 13.52
CA CYS A 39 1.01 13.06 14.81
C CYS A 39 1.85 14.31 15.12
N ALA A 40 2.56 14.86 14.13
CA ALA A 40 3.34 16.09 14.29
C ALA A 40 2.43 17.31 14.57
N ALA A 41 1.36 17.48 13.78
CA ALA A 41 0.39 18.55 13.98
C ALA A 41 -0.27 18.49 15.37
N TRP A 42 -0.54 17.27 15.85
CA TRP A 42 -1.09 17.05 17.20
C TRP A 42 -0.06 17.36 18.30
N ALA A 43 1.22 17.00 18.10
CA ALA A 43 2.30 17.30 19.06
C ALA A 43 2.49 18.80 19.28
N GLU A 44 2.26 19.61 18.24
CA GLU A 44 2.40 21.07 18.27
C GLU A 44 1.07 21.79 18.59
N GLY A 45 0.00 21.04 18.89
CA GLY A 45 -1.31 21.63 19.16
C GLY A 45 -1.89 22.44 18.00
N PHE A 46 -1.58 22.06 16.75
CA PHE A 46 -2.00 22.75 15.53
C PHE A 46 -1.49 24.20 15.40
N ALA A 47 -0.38 24.54 16.07
CA ALA A 47 0.21 25.87 16.03
C ALA A 47 0.70 26.28 14.62
N TYR A 48 1.28 25.34 13.86
CA TYR A 48 1.81 25.58 12.51
C TYR A 48 0.95 24.94 11.42
N VAL A 49 0.40 23.76 11.68
CA VAL A 49 -0.49 23.05 10.75
C VAL A 49 -1.94 23.25 11.19
N SER A 50 -2.67 24.09 10.46
CA SER A 50 -4.10 24.31 10.72
C SER A 50 -4.93 23.07 10.39
N THR A 51 -6.09 22.92 11.04
CA THR A 51 -7.07 21.87 10.72
C THR A 51 -7.48 21.90 9.24
N GLY A 52 -7.59 23.09 8.64
CA GLY A 52 -7.91 23.24 7.22
C GLY A 52 -6.83 22.66 6.31
N THR A 53 -5.56 22.93 6.61
CA THR A 53 -4.41 22.37 5.90
C THR A 53 -4.38 20.84 6.03
N LEU A 54 -4.64 20.33 7.24
CA LEU A 54 -4.65 18.89 7.51
C LEU A 54 -5.78 18.18 6.75
N VAL A 55 -6.98 18.75 6.70
CA VAL A 55 -8.10 18.20 5.91
C VAL A 55 -7.76 18.21 4.42
N ALA A 56 -7.21 19.30 3.89
CA ALA A 56 -6.81 19.38 2.49
C ALA A 56 -5.77 18.31 2.14
N LEU A 57 -4.74 18.15 2.98
CA LEU A 57 -3.72 17.10 2.81
C LEU A 57 -4.30 15.69 2.97
N GLY A 58 -5.27 15.49 3.85
CA GLY A 58 -5.97 14.23 4.00
C GLY A 58 -6.77 13.85 2.75
N VAL A 59 -7.47 14.81 2.14
CA VAL A 59 -8.18 14.61 0.87
C VAL A 59 -7.20 14.27 -0.24
N ILE A 60 -6.08 14.99 -0.36
CA ILE A 60 -5.05 14.70 -1.34
C ILE A 60 -4.48 13.29 -1.12
N ALA A 61 -4.16 12.91 0.12
CA ALA A 61 -3.62 11.59 0.45
C ALA A 61 -4.59 10.45 0.07
N VAL A 62 -5.90 10.63 0.30
CA VAL A 62 -6.92 9.66 -0.13
C VAL A 62 -6.98 9.58 -1.66
N LEU A 63 -6.98 10.72 -2.35
CA LEU A 63 -6.99 10.74 -3.82
C LEU A 63 -5.74 10.07 -4.39
N THR A 64 -4.56 10.34 -3.85
CA THR A 64 -3.30 9.69 -4.23
C THR A 64 -3.41 8.18 -4.05
N TYR A 65 -3.88 7.70 -2.89
CA TYR A 65 -4.04 6.28 -2.65
C TYR A 65 -5.00 5.60 -3.65
N LEU A 66 -6.11 6.27 -4.00
CA LEU A 66 -7.04 5.76 -5.01
C LEU A 66 -6.42 5.72 -6.41
N VAL A 67 -5.63 6.74 -6.77
CA VAL A 67 -4.91 6.78 -8.05
C VAL A 67 -3.84 5.70 -8.11
N ASP A 68 -3.06 5.50 -7.05
CA ASP A 68 -2.04 4.47 -6.98
C ASP A 68 -2.66 3.07 -7.10
N PHE A 69 -3.75 2.82 -6.38
CA PHE A 69 -4.49 1.57 -6.47
C PHE A 69 -5.06 1.34 -7.87
N ALA A 70 -5.64 2.38 -8.49
CA ALA A 70 -6.15 2.30 -9.85
C ALA A 70 -5.01 2.03 -10.85
N ALA A 71 -3.90 2.75 -10.76
CA ALA A 71 -2.72 2.58 -11.60
C ALA A 71 -2.16 1.15 -11.48
N GLY A 72 -2.06 0.63 -10.27
CA GLY A 72 -1.63 -0.74 -10.01
C GLY A 72 -2.58 -1.79 -10.59
N ALA A 73 -3.89 -1.60 -10.42
CA ALA A 73 -4.91 -2.47 -11.02
C ALA A 73 -4.91 -2.42 -12.55
N PHE A 74 -4.68 -1.25 -13.15
CA PHE A 74 -4.53 -1.09 -14.60
C PHE A 74 -3.24 -1.74 -15.12
N GLY A 75 -2.12 -1.58 -14.40
CA GLY A 75 -0.86 -2.26 -14.68
C GLY A 75 -1.04 -3.78 -14.69
N ALA A 76 -1.63 -4.34 -13.63
CA ALA A 76 -1.90 -5.77 -13.52
C ALA A 76 -2.79 -6.29 -14.66
N LYS A 77 -3.85 -5.55 -15.03
CA LYS A 77 -4.72 -5.91 -16.16
C LYS A 77 -3.97 -5.97 -17.49
N LYS A 78 -2.98 -5.09 -17.72
CA LYS A 78 -2.17 -5.08 -18.95
C LYS A 78 -1.33 -6.35 -19.11
N PHE A 79 -0.96 -7.00 -18.00
CA PHE A 79 -0.28 -8.29 -17.98
C PHE A 79 -1.23 -9.51 -18.01
N GLY A 80 -2.53 -9.28 -18.20
CA GLY A 80 -3.54 -10.33 -18.33
C GLY A 80 -4.16 -10.79 -17.00
N ALA A 81 -3.95 -10.07 -15.90
CA ALA A 81 -4.55 -10.42 -14.62
C ALA A 81 -6.08 -10.27 -14.63
N SER A 82 -6.80 -11.35 -14.31
CA SER A 82 -8.24 -11.29 -14.09
C SER A 82 -8.60 -10.59 -12.78
N ARG A 83 -9.88 -10.29 -12.59
CA ARG A 83 -10.38 -9.72 -11.33
C ARG A 83 -10.13 -10.66 -10.14
N ARG A 84 -10.13 -11.98 -10.35
CA ARG A 84 -9.81 -12.96 -9.31
C ARG A 84 -8.32 -13.04 -9.02
N SER A 85 -7.45 -12.82 -10.02
CA SER A 85 -6.01 -12.62 -9.77
C SER A 85 -5.75 -11.45 -8.84
N VAL A 86 -6.38 -10.30 -9.08
CA VAL A 86 -6.19 -9.11 -8.23
C VAL A 86 -6.66 -9.37 -6.80
N ILE A 87 -7.85 -9.96 -6.63
CA ILE A 87 -8.38 -10.32 -5.30
C ILE A 87 -7.47 -11.35 -4.61
N GLY A 88 -7.02 -12.36 -5.36
CA GLY A 88 -6.09 -13.37 -4.87
C GLY A 88 -4.76 -12.75 -4.43
N ALA A 89 -4.23 -11.79 -5.19
CA ALA A 89 -3.02 -11.05 -4.84
C ALA A 89 -3.18 -10.29 -3.54
N VAL A 90 -4.30 -9.57 -3.36
CA VAL A 90 -4.59 -8.82 -2.13
C VAL A 90 -4.68 -9.75 -0.92
N ILE A 91 -5.40 -10.87 -1.03
CA ILE A 91 -5.48 -11.88 0.04
C ILE A 91 -4.09 -12.47 0.31
N GLY A 92 -3.34 -12.78 -0.75
CA GLY A 92 -1.97 -13.28 -0.69
C GLY A 92 -1.01 -12.31 0.00
N SER A 93 -1.15 -11.00 -0.21
CA SER A 93 -0.38 -9.97 0.50
C SER A 93 -0.72 -9.96 2.00
N ILE A 94 -2.01 -9.99 2.35
CA ILE A 94 -2.44 -9.98 3.76
C ILE A 94 -1.90 -11.22 4.50
N VAL A 95 -2.03 -12.40 3.89
CA VAL A 95 -1.48 -13.65 4.46
C VAL A 95 0.05 -13.62 4.47
N GLY A 96 0.65 -13.06 3.42
CA GLY A 96 2.10 -12.92 3.26
C GLY A 96 2.78 -12.09 4.34
N ILE A 97 2.09 -11.08 4.89
CA ILE A 97 2.60 -10.25 6.01
C ILE A 97 3.01 -11.13 7.21
N PHE A 98 2.29 -12.22 7.49
CA PHE A 98 2.61 -13.13 8.59
C PHE A 98 3.92 -13.92 8.40
N PHE A 99 4.44 -13.97 7.17
CA PHE A 99 5.71 -14.64 6.82
C PHE A 99 6.87 -13.63 6.62
N GLY A 100 6.67 -12.36 6.98
CA GLY A 100 7.69 -11.31 6.89
C GLY A 100 8.00 -10.85 5.46
N ILE A 101 9.22 -10.35 5.24
CA ILE A 101 9.65 -9.76 3.94
C ILE A 101 9.47 -10.74 2.76
N PRO A 102 9.85 -12.04 2.86
CA PRO A 102 9.64 -12.98 1.75
C PRO A 102 8.16 -13.21 1.45
N GLY A 103 7.32 -13.27 2.49
CA GLY A 103 5.88 -13.44 2.35
C GLY A 103 5.20 -12.24 1.70
N LEU A 104 5.69 -11.02 1.94
CA LEU A 104 5.17 -9.81 1.32
C LEU A 104 5.36 -9.78 -0.20
N ILE A 105 6.44 -10.40 -0.69
CA ILE A 105 6.77 -10.47 -2.13
C ILE A 105 6.10 -11.70 -2.77
N VAL A 106 6.21 -12.86 -2.13
CA VAL A 106 5.74 -14.14 -2.68
C VAL A 106 4.23 -14.33 -2.49
N GLY A 107 3.67 -13.81 -1.40
CA GLY A 107 2.25 -13.88 -1.06
C GLY A 107 1.33 -13.38 -2.18
N PRO A 108 1.46 -12.12 -2.65
CA PRO A 108 0.65 -11.61 -3.75
C PRO A 108 0.83 -12.42 -5.03
N PHE A 109 2.04 -12.94 -5.32
CA PHE A 109 2.28 -13.74 -6.52
C PHE A 109 1.50 -15.05 -6.45
N VAL A 110 1.66 -15.80 -5.36
CA VAL A 110 0.98 -17.09 -5.17
C VAL A 110 -0.54 -16.90 -5.13
N GLY A 111 -1.00 -15.86 -4.44
CA GLY A 111 -2.42 -15.50 -4.37
C GLY A 111 -2.99 -15.15 -5.75
N ALA A 112 -2.26 -14.37 -6.55
CA ALA A 112 -2.66 -14.02 -7.91
C ALA A 112 -2.71 -15.23 -8.83
N VAL A 113 -1.67 -16.09 -8.81
CA VAL A 113 -1.62 -17.33 -9.61
C VAL A 113 -2.79 -18.24 -9.24
N ALA A 114 -3.02 -18.47 -7.94
CA ALA A 114 -4.15 -19.27 -7.47
C ALA A 114 -5.49 -18.67 -7.90
N GLY A 115 -5.64 -17.36 -7.80
CA GLY A 115 -6.82 -16.62 -8.25
C GLY A 115 -7.07 -16.77 -9.76
N GLU A 116 -6.03 -16.65 -10.60
CA GLU A 116 -6.14 -16.83 -12.05
C GLU A 116 -6.51 -18.25 -12.41
N LEU A 117 -5.93 -19.26 -11.75
CA LEU A 117 -6.19 -20.67 -12.02
C LEU A 117 -7.67 -21.04 -11.83
N THR A 118 -8.40 -20.32 -10.96
CA THR A 118 -9.86 -20.50 -10.81
C THR A 118 -10.68 -19.93 -11.97
N VAL A 119 -10.09 -19.05 -12.79
CA VAL A 119 -10.73 -18.45 -13.97
C VAL A 119 -10.29 -19.14 -15.25
N ARG A 120 -8.98 -19.43 -15.35
CA ARG A 120 -8.33 -20.03 -16.51
C ARG A 120 -7.39 -21.13 -16.03
N ALA A 121 -7.64 -22.37 -16.43
CA ALA A 121 -6.78 -23.52 -16.12
C ALA A 121 -5.49 -23.56 -16.98
N ASP A 122 -4.94 -22.40 -17.33
CA ASP A 122 -3.70 -22.27 -18.09
C ASP A 122 -2.59 -21.73 -17.19
N MET A 123 -1.60 -22.59 -16.91
CA MET A 123 -0.47 -22.28 -16.04
C MET A 123 0.42 -21.15 -16.58
N ARG A 124 0.55 -21.01 -17.91
CA ARG A 124 1.34 -19.92 -18.52
C ARG A 124 0.64 -18.58 -18.38
N ALA A 125 -0.69 -18.57 -18.55
CA ALA A 125 -1.49 -17.38 -18.33
C ALA A 125 -1.51 -16.99 -16.85
N ALA A 126 -1.66 -17.96 -15.94
CA ALA A 126 -1.65 -17.75 -14.50
C ALA A 126 -0.31 -17.20 -14.00
N GLY A 127 0.82 -17.71 -14.50
CA GLY A 127 2.14 -17.17 -14.18
C GLY A 127 2.34 -15.72 -14.63
N ARG A 128 1.89 -15.37 -15.85
CA ARG A 128 1.95 -13.98 -16.36
C ARG A 128 1.03 -13.04 -15.57
N ALA A 129 -0.18 -13.48 -15.26
CA ALA A 129 -1.11 -12.75 -14.41
C ALA A 129 -0.53 -12.57 -12.99
N GLY A 130 0.13 -13.60 -12.46
CA GLY A 130 0.86 -13.57 -11.20
C GLY A 130 1.91 -12.48 -11.16
N ILE A 131 2.84 -12.50 -12.11
CA ILE A 131 3.90 -11.48 -12.25
C ILE A 131 3.29 -10.08 -12.42
N GLY A 132 2.26 -9.97 -13.24
CA GLY A 132 1.55 -8.72 -13.48
C GLY A 132 0.88 -8.14 -12.25
N ALA A 133 0.28 -9.01 -11.43
CA ALA A 133 -0.36 -8.63 -10.19
C ALA A 133 0.66 -8.30 -9.10
N THR A 134 1.78 -9.03 -9.00
CA THR A 134 2.86 -8.63 -8.08
C THR A 134 3.47 -7.32 -8.51
N ILE A 135 3.93 -7.15 -9.74
CA ILE A 135 4.57 -5.89 -10.16
C ILE A 135 3.57 -4.72 -10.18
N GLY A 136 2.28 -5.01 -10.40
CA GLY A 136 1.26 -3.97 -10.41
C GLY A 136 0.82 -3.54 -9.00
N LEU A 137 0.81 -4.44 -8.02
CA LEU A 137 0.36 -4.14 -6.64
C LEU A 137 1.50 -3.96 -5.64
N ALA A 138 2.69 -4.48 -5.93
CA ALA A 138 3.86 -4.50 -5.06
C ALA A 138 4.90 -3.52 -5.50
#